data_AF-A0A2X2BNW1-F1
#
_entry.id   AF-A0A2X2BNW1-F1
#
_cell.length_a   1.000
_cell.length_b   1.000
_cell.length_c   1.000
_cell.angle_alpha   90.00
_cell.angle_beta   90.00
_cell.angle_gamma   90.00
#
_symmetry.space_group_name_H-M   'P 1'
#
loop_
_entity.id
_entity.type
_entity.pdbx_description
1 polymer ?
#
loop_
_entity_poly.entity_id
_entity_poly.type
_entity_poly.pdbx_seq_one_letter_code
_entity_poly.pdbx_strand_id
1 'polypeptide(L)'
;MADYRYINNKGVIVPDTAALRKEVEDEFRTVFGQSINLSPETPQGVLATMEIENRDAIVRNNAELANQINPDIAGGIFLDAIWALMGGERINATHSYLSDVEFMGVPGTIIPKGSQALTINGAVFETLTSLIIADTGKITGDMRAKEYGPITCGIGQLNKVASSVLGWEKVNNTTHAIIGRYAESDIKARRRRKQTLAKNTISVAQAITSSLYELAGVNSLSFRENFTDKTLTIDGISLLPHSIYVCVEGGDSHEIANVLLRTKTIGAAFNGDIEINLLEPASGQEYPIKFSRPKEVTIFWQSYR
;
A
#
# COMPACT_ATOMS: atom_id res chain seq x y z
N MET A 1 4.68 -36.43 33.32
CA MET A 1 4.56 -34.97 33.12
C MET A 1 3.24 -34.71 32.44
N ALA A 2 2.49 -33.68 32.85
CA ALA A 2 1.24 -33.32 32.19
C ALA A 2 1.53 -32.93 30.73
N ASP A 3 0.68 -33.37 29.80
CA ASP A 3 0.78 -33.05 28.37
C ASP A 3 -0.06 -31.78 28.12
N TYR A 4 0.59 -30.64 28.00
CA TYR A 4 -0.11 -29.37 27.82
C TYR A 4 -0.50 -29.16 26.36
N ARG A 5 -1.76 -29.49 26.04
CA ARG A 5 -2.32 -29.29 24.70
C ARG A 5 -3.03 -27.94 24.60
N TYR A 6 -2.24 -26.88 24.46
CA TYR A 6 -2.77 -25.52 24.26
C TYR A 6 -3.16 -25.22 22.81
N ILE A 7 -2.99 -26.17 21.90
CA ILE A 7 -3.33 -26.02 20.48
C ILE A 7 -4.13 -27.24 20.03
N ASN A 8 -5.25 -27.00 19.36
CA ASN A 8 -6.04 -28.05 18.70
C ASN A 8 -6.49 -27.58 17.30
N ASN A 9 -7.25 -28.42 16.61
CA ASN A 9 -7.77 -28.10 15.28
C ASN A 9 -8.79 -26.94 15.24
N LYS A 10 -9.22 -26.43 16.40
CA LYS A 10 -10.09 -25.24 16.53
C LYS A 10 -9.32 -23.97 16.90
N GLY A 11 -8.03 -24.06 17.24
CA GLY A 11 -7.18 -22.90 17.54
C GLY A 11 -6.33 -23.06 18.81
N VAL A 12 -5.90 -21.92 19.36
CA VAL A 12 -5.17 -21.85 20.64
C VAL A 12 -6.17 -21.78 21.79
N ILE A 13 -6.02 -22.66 22.77
CA ILE A 13 -6.80 -22.68 24.00
C ILE A 13 -6.09 -21.79 25.03
N VAL A 14 -6.76 -20.72 25.45
CA VAL A 14 -6.32 -19.91 26.60
C VAL A 14 -7.08 -20.39 27.83
N PRO A 15 -6.43 -21.09 28.78
CA PRO A 15 -7.11 -21.57 29.98
C PRO A 15 -7.41 -20.40 30.93
N ASP A 16 -8.44 -20.55 31.75
CA ASP A 16 -8.70 -19.62 32.84
C ASP A 16 -7.55 -19.67 33.86
N THR A 17 -7.11 -18.51 34.34
CA THR A 17 -5.96 -18.40 35.24
C THR A 17 -6.18 -19.18 36.54
N ALA A 18 -7.42 -19.31 37.02
CA ALA A 18 -7.76 -20.13 38.18
C ALA A 18 -7.61 -21.63 37.92
N ALA A 19 -7.98 -22.09 36.71
CA ALA A 19 -7.78 -23.48 36.30
C ALA A 19 -6.29 -23.80 36.15
N LEU A 20 -5.53 -22.92 35.48
CA LEU A 20 -4.08 -23.05 35.33
C LEU A 20 -3.36 -23.09 36.68
N ARG A 21 -3.76 -22.21 37.62
CA ARG A 21 -3.23 -22.21 38.99
C ARG A 21 -3.44 -23.56 39.66
N LYS A 22 -4.67 -24.09 39.61
CA LYS A 22 -4.99 -25.38 40.21
C LYS A 22 -4.14 -26.51 39.61
N GLU A 23 -3.98 -26.52 38.29
CA GLU A 23 -3.14 -27.51 37.61
C GLU A 23 -1.68 -27.46 38.08
N VAL A 24 -1.09 -26.25 38.16
CA VAL A 24 0.30 -26.09 38.66
C VAL A 24 0.40 -26.49 40.14
N GLU A 25 -0.54 -26.10 40.99
CA GLU A 25 -0.54 -26.51 42.40
C GLU A 25 -0.62 -28.03 42.56
N ASP A 26 -1.48 -28.69 41.78
CA ASP A 26 -1.64 -30.15 41.80
C ASP A 26 -0.38 -30.86 41.29
N GLU A 27 0.35 -30.29 40.32
CA GLU A 27 1.67 -30.77 39.89
C GLU A 27 2.72 -30.68 41.01
N PHE A 28 2.79 -29.53 41.69
CA PHE A 28 3.70 -29.35 42.82
C PHE A 28 3.39 -30.33 43.94
N ARG A 29 2.11 -30.52 44.29
CA ARG A 29 1.67 -31.53 45.27
C ARG A 29 1.96 -32.96 44.82
N THR A 30 1.91 -33.25 43.53
CA THR A 30 2.23 -34.58 42.97
C THR A 30 3.71 -34.91 43.12
N VAL A 31 4.60 -33.93 42.94
CA VAL A 31 6.06 -34.12 43.01
C VAL A 31 6.59 -34.05 44.44
N PHE A 32 6.16 -33.05 45.21
CA PHE A 32 6.71 -32.74 46.54
C PHE A 32 5.85 -33.26 47.70
N GLY A 33 4.68 -33.82 47.40
CA GLY A 33 3.73 -34.36 48.40
C GLY A 33 2.64 -33.37 48.80
N GLN A 34 1.52 -33.89 49.31
CA GLN A 34 0.31 -33.12 49.61
C GLN A 34 0.47 -32.11 50.77
N SER A 35 1.50 -32.26 51.60
CA SER A 35 1.77 -31.38 52.75
C SER A 35 2.56 -30.12 52.39
N ILE A 36 2.92 -29.92 51.12
CA ILE A 36 3.62 -28.71 50.68
C ILE A 36 2.74 -27.47 50.89
N ASN A 37 3.31 -26.45 51.53
CA ASN A 37 2.65 -25.15 51.67
C ASN A 37 2.92 -24.31 50.41
N LEU A 38 1.88 -24.01 49.65
CA LEU A 38 1.94 -23.20 48.43
C LEU A 38 1.35 -21.79 48.64
N SER A 39 1.20 -21.34 49.89
CA SER A 39 0.74 -19.97 50.18
C SER A 39 1.71 -18.95 49.54
N PRO A 40 1.21 -17.85 48.94
CA PRO A 40 2.03 -16.88 48.23
C PRO A 40 3.18 -16.27 49.04
N GLU A 41 3.09 -16.30 50.37
CA GLU A 41 4.10 -15.78 51.30
C GLU A 41 5.29 -16.74 51.52
N THR A 42 5.20 -17.97 51.03
CA THR A 42 6.26 -18.98 51.14
C THR A 42 7.14 -19.01 49.90
N PRO A 43 8.45 -19.35 50.01
CA PRO A 43 9.30 -19.52 48.84
C PRO A 43 8.72 -20.50 47.80
N GLN A 44 8.07 -21.58 48.25
CA GLN A 44 7.43 -22.56 47.38
C GLN A 44 6.22 -21.99 46.65
N GLY A 45 5.38 -21.20 47.33
CA GLY A 45 4.23 -20.51 46.71
C GLY A 45 4.66 -19.44 45.69
N VAL A 46 5.76 -18.74 45.95
CA VAL A 46 6.34 -17.79 44.98
C VAL A 46 6.83 -18.53 43.73
N LEU A 47 7.50 -19.68 43.88
CA LEU A 47 7.93 -20.50 42.73
C LEU A 47 6.75 -21.04 41.92
N ALA A 48 5.69 -21.50 42.59
CA ALA A 48 4.48 -21.95 41.90
C ALA A 48 3.78 -20.79 41.17
N THR A 49 3.72 -19.60 41.78
CA THR A 49 3.16 -18.40 41.15
C THR A 49 3.95 -17.99 39.91
N MET A 50 5.29 -17.99 39.99
CA MET A 50 6.16 -17.71 38.85
C MET A 50 5.89 -18.68 37.68
N GLU A 51 5.72 -19.97 37.97
CA GLU A 51 5.41 -20.98 36.94
C GLU A 51 4.04 -20.75 36.31
N ILE A 52 3.03 -20.37 37.11
CA ILE A 52 1.69 -20.02 36.60
C ILE A 52 1.77 -18.83 35.65
N GLU A 53 2.47 -17.76 36.05
CA GLU A 53 2.63 -16.56 35.23
C GLU A 53 3.40 -16.85 33.94
N ASN A 54 4.47 -17.65 34.01
CA ASN A 54 5.22 -18.07 32.83
C ASN A 54 4.33 -18.84 31.84
N ARG A 55 3.52 -19.79 32.33
CA ARG A 55 2.63 -20.58 31.48
C ARG A 55 1.52 -19.73 30.88
N ASP A 56 0.88 -18.87 31.67
CA ASP A 56 -0.16 -17.94 31.18
C ASP A 56 0.42 -17.02 30.09
N ALA A 57 1.63 -16.47 30.31
CA ALA A 57 2.32 -15.63 29.33
C ALA A 57 2.61 -16.37 28.02
N ILE A 58 3.12 -17.61 28.09
CA ILE A 58 3.39 -18.43 26.90
C ILE A 58 2.11 -18.71 26.12
N VAL A 59 1.03 -19.09 26.80
CA VAL A 59 -0.23 -19.41 26.12
C VAL A 59 -0.85 -18.17 25.47
N ARG A 60 -0.83 -17.02 26.14
CA ARG A 60 -1.29 -15.75 25.56
C ARG A 60 -0.46 -15.33 24.35
N ASN A 61 0.86 -15.41 24.45
CA ASN A 61 1.75 -15.13 23.32
C ASN A 61 1.45 -16.03 22.12
N ASN A 62 1.22 -17.33 22.34
CA ASN A 62 0.84 -18.26 21.27
C ASN A 62 -0.51 -17.90 20.66
N ALA A 63 -1.49 -17.48 21.48
CA ALA A 63 -2.79 -17.03 20.99
C ALA A 63 -2.68 -15.74 20.16
N GLU A 64 -1.88 -14.78 20.61
CA GLU A 64 -1.60 -13.55 19.86
C GLU A 64 -0.93 -13.85 18.52
N LEU A 65 0.08 -14.74 18.50
CA LEU A 65 0.76 -15.16 17.28
C LEU A 65 -0.20 -15.88 16.32
N ALA A 66 -1.03 -16.81 16.81
CA ALA A 66 -2.02 -17.50 15.99
C ALA A 66 -3.05 -16.53 15.38
N ASN A 67 -3.46 -15.51 16.15
CA ASN A 67 -4.35 -14.46 15.65
C ASN A 67 -3.73 -13.61 14.54
N GLN A 68 -2.40 -13.57 14.43
CA GLN A 68 -1.72 -12.88 13.32
C GLN A 68 -1.96 -13.54 11.96
N ILE A 69 -2.50 -14.76 11.90
CA ILE A 69 -2.93 -15.38 10.63
C ILE A 69 -4.19 -14.70 10.09
N ASN A 70 -5.04 -14.16 10.97
CA ASN A 70 -6.29 -13.54 10.57
C ASN A 70 -6.05 -12.16 9.92
N PRO A 71 -6.38 -11.97 8.63
CA PRO A 71 -6.22 -10.69 7.93
C PRO A 71 -6.99 -9.52 8.50
N ASP A 72 -7.93 -9.73 9.42
CA ASP A 72 -8.69 -8.68 10.10
C ASP A 72 -8.09 -8.25 11.44
N ILE A 73 -7.20 -9.06 12.01
CA ILE A 73 -6.56 -8.83 13.31
C ILE A 73 -5.07 -8.55 13.15
N ALA A 74 -4.41 -9.26 12.23
CA ALA A 74 -2.97 -9.19 11.99
C ALA A 74 -2.45 -7.74 11.89
N GLY A 75 -1.30 -7.47 12.50
CA GLY A 75 -0.65 -6.16 12.49
C GLY A 75 0.81 -6.23 12.05
N GLY A 76 1.39 -5.07 11.77
CA GLY A 76 2.79 -4.92 11.38
C GLY A 76 3.21 -5.88 10.27
N ILE A 77 4.35 -6.57 10.47
CA ILE A 77 4.96 -7.46 9.47
C ILE A 77 4.06 -8.64 9.09
N PHE A 78 3.21 -9.11 10.00
CA PHE A 78 2.28 -10.21 9.69
C PHE A 78 1.21 -9.76 8.70
N LEU A 79 0.63 -8.57 8.89
CA LEU A 79 -0.31 -8.01 7.93
C LEU A 79 0.34 -7.81 6.55
N ASP A 80 1.60 -7.39 6.55
CA ASP A 80 2.37 -7.11 5.33
C ASP A 80 2.68 -8.41 4.58
N ALA A 81 3.10 -9.46 5.30
CA ALA A 81 3.32 -10.77 4.73
C ALA A 81 2.04 -11.34 4.12
N ILE A 82 0.89 -11.24 4.81
CA ILE A 82 -0.37 -11.74 4.24
C ILE A 82 -0.78 -10.91 3.01
N TRP A 83 -0.53 -9.60 2.99
CA TRP A 83 -0.82 -8.81 1.81
C TRP A 83 0.12 -9.15 0.63
N ALA A 84 1.39 -9.39 0.92
CA ALA A 84 2.40 -9.78 -0.06
C ALA A 84 2.06 -11.12 -0.76
N LEU A 85 1.44 -12.07 -0.04
CA LEU A 85 0.92 -13.30 -0.65
C LEU A 85 -0.09 -13.04 -1.79
N MET A 86 -0.77 -11.89 -1.75
CA MET A 86 -1.73 -11.46 -2.77
C MET A 86 -1.12 -10.43 -3.74
N GLY A 87 0.21 -10.28 -3.76
CA GLY A 87 0.91 -9.32 -4.61
C GLY A 87 0.72 -7.85 -4.22
N GLY A 88 0.24 -7.58 -3.01
CA GLY A 88 0.10 -6.21 -2.51
C GLY A 88 1.15 -5.86 -1.47
N GLU A 89 1.46 -4.58 -1.38
CA GLU A 89 2.47 -4.03 -0.48
C GLU A 89 1.96 -2.73 0.16
N ARG A 90 2.54 -2.33 1.29
CA ARG A 90 2.23 -1.04 1.93
C ARG A 90 2.80 0.13 1.19
N ILE A 91 2.14 1.28 1.34
CA ILE A 91 2.73 2.55 0.92
C ILE A 91 3.83 2.92 1.93
N ASN A 92 5.07 2.94 1.43
CA ASN A 92 6.23 3.31 2.23
C ASN A 92 6.22 4.79 2.63
N ALA A 93 6.85 5.05 3.76
CA ALA A 93 7.17 6.41 4.19
C ALA A 93 8.12 7.06 3.19
N THR A 94 7.99 8.37 3.00
CA THR A 94 8.93 9.16 2.19
C THR A 94 9.41 10.37 2.96
N HIS A 95 10.66 10.76 2.71
CA HIS A 95 11.21 12.01 3.23
C HIS A 95 10.64 13.20 2.47
N SER A 96 10.62 14.37 3.10
CA SER A 96 10.45 15.63 2.38
C SER A 96 11.72 16.00 1.64
N TYR A 97 11.60 16.57 0.44
CA TYR A 97 12.72 16.95 -0.42
C TYR A 97 12.73 18.44 -0.69
N LEU A 98 13.92 19.04 -0.70
CA LEU A 98 14.21 20.39 -1.15
C LEU A 98 15.16 20.30 -2.33
N SER A 99 14.73 20.86 -3.46
CA SER A 99 15.55 21.01 -4.66
C SER A 99 16.17 22.39 -4.72
N ASP A 100 17.32 22.48 -5.38
CA ASP A 100 18.00 23.76 -5.66
C ASP A 100 18.26 24.62 -4.42
N VAL A 101 18.67 23.97 -3.31
CA VAL A 101 19.11 24.66 -2.11
C VAL A 101 20.43 25.35 -2.40
N GLU A 102 20.53 26.63 -2.06
CA GLU A 102 21.75 27.42 -2.19
C GLU A 102 22.65 27.23 -0.96
N PHE A 103 23.89 26.86 -1.22
CA PHE A 103 24.96 26.76 -0.24
C PHE A 103 25.97 27.87 -0.53
N MET A 104 26.40 28.60 0.50
CA MET A 104 27.33 29.73 0.34
C MET A 104 28.45 29.63 1.36
N GLY A 105 29.65 30.06 0.95
CA GLY A 105 30.83 30.04 1.80
C GLY A 105 32.12 30.18 1.00
N VAL A 106 33.20 29.60 1.51
CA VAL A 106 34.55 29.72 0.94
C VAL A 106 34.66 28.88 -0.35
N PRO A 107 35.09 29.48 -1.48
CA PRO A 107 35.38 28.75 -2.72
C PRO A 107 36.27 27.51 -2.53
N GLY A 108 35.94 26.43 -3.23
CA GLY A 108 36.66 25.16 -3.15
C GLY A 108 36.30 24.31 -1.92
N THR A 109 35.42 24.78 -1.03
CA THR A 109 34.95 23.99 0.12
C THR A 109 34.13 22.80 -0.36
N ILE A 110 34.47 21.60 0.13
CA ILE A 110 33.72 20.38 -0.11
C ILE A 110 32.68 20.22 1.01
N ILE A 111 31.40 20.17 0.64
CA ILE A 111 30.28 19.82 1.52
C ILE A 111 29.98 18.33 1.28
N PRO A 112 30.33 17.41 2.21
CA PRO A 112 30.11 15.99 2.03
C PRO A 112 28.62 15.64 1.93
N LYS A 113 28.32 14.47 1.36
CA LYS A 113 27.00 13.84 1.47
C LYS A 113 26.63 13.63 2.94
N GLY A 114 25.38 13.91 3.31
CA GLY A 114 24.89 13.79 4.68
C GLY A 114 25.16 15.02 5.56
N SER A 115 25.67 16.11 4.99
CA SER A 115 25.85 17.38 5.70
C SER A 115 24.49 18.02 6.02
N GLN A 116 24.33 18.55 7.23
CA GLN A 116 23.04 18.91 7.80
C GLN A 116 22.80 20.41 7.89
N ALA A 117 21.56 20.80 7.61
CA ALA A 117 21.01 22.14 7.82
C ALA A 117 19.69 22.05 8.60
N LEU A 118 19.38 23.10 9.33
CA LEU A 118 18.19 23.24 10.15
C LEU A 118 17.25 24.28 9.55
N THR A 119 15.96 23.97 9.61
CA THR A 119 14.93 24.97 9.37
C THR A 119 14.71 25.85 10.60
N ILE A 120 14.02 26.99 10.42
CA ILE A 120 13.55 27.86 11.51
C ILE A 120 12.75 27.08 12.55
N ASN A 121 12.00 26.07 12.12
CA ASN A 121 11.18 25.22 12.98
C ASN A 121 11.95 24.05 13.61
N GLY A 122 13.26 23.96 13.41
CA GLY A 122 14.13 22.93 13.99
C GLY A 122 14.15 21.60 13.23
N ALA A 123 13.54 21.51 12.04
CA ALA A 123 13.62 20.30 11.22
C ALA A 123 15.00 20.17 10.58
N VAL A 124 15.57 18.97 10.59
CA VAL A 124 16.90 18.68 10.02
C VAL A 124 16.76 18.18 8.59
N PHE A 125 17.53 18.78 7.68
CA PHE A 125 17.72 18.33 6.31
C PHE A 125 19.18 17.94 6.09
N GLU A 126 19.43 16.93 5.25
CA GLU A 126 20.76 16.43 4.88
C GLU A 126 20.99 16.46 3.37
N THR A 127 22.23 16.69 2.94
CA THR A 127 22.63 16.66 1.52
C THR A 127 22.62 15.24 0.95
N LEU A 128 22.14 15.11 -0.29
CA LEU A 128 22.06 13.80 -0.98
C LEU A 128 23.36 13.40 -1.68
N THR A 129 24.15 14.40 -2.08
CA THR A 129 25.41 14.27 -2.81
C THR A 129 26.48 15.13 -2.17
N SER A 130 27.74 14.90 -2.54
CA SER A 130 28.81 15.83 -2.19
C SER A 130 28.76 17.03 -3.13
N LEU A 131 28.87 18.24 -2.57
CA LEU A 131 28.87 19.49 -3.32
C LEU A 131 30.22 20.20 -3.12
N ILE A 132 30.65 20.98 -4.11
CA ILE A 132 31.86 21.80 -4.02
C ILE A 132 31.43 23.25 -4.27
N ILE A 133 31.74 24.14 -3.34
CA ILE A 133 31.42 25.56 -3.49
C ILE A 133 32.26 26.12 -4.65
N ALA A 134 31.60 26.69 -5.65
CA ALA A 134 32.27 27.25 -6.82
C ALA A 134 33.03 28.54 -6.48
N ASP A 135 33.84 29.02 -7.42
CA ASP A 135 34.61 30.27 -7.29
C ASP A 135 33.75 31.51 -7.02
N THR A 136 32.45 31.44 -7.34
CA THR A 136 31.45 32.47 -7.03
C THR A 136 31.07 32.52 -5.54
N GLY A 137 31.59 31.60 -4.71
CA GLY A 137 31.23 31.44 -3.31
C GLY A 137 29.86 30.81 -3.09
N LYS A 138 29.24 30.26 -4.14
CA LYS A 138 27.91 29.62 -4.09
C LYS A 138 27.88 28.31 -4.88
N ILE A 139 26.99 27.40 -4.48
CA ILE A 139 26.63 26.19 -5.23
C ILE A 139 25.18 25.83 -4.92
N THR A 140 24.48 25.19 -5.85
CA THR A 140 23.14 24.64 -5.62
C THR A 140 23.20 23.12 -5.49
N GLY A 141 22.30 22.55 -4.71
CA GLY A 141 22.14 21.11 -4.59
C GLY A 141 20.92 20.71 -3.79
N ASP A 142 20.64 19.41 -3.79
CA ASP A 142 19.42 18.89 -3.18
C ASP A 142 19.65 18.45 -1.74
N MET A 143 18.63 18.69 -0.92
CA MET A 143 18.57 18.19 0.45
C MET A 143 17.28 17.41 0.69
N ARG A 144 17.33 16.44 1.61
CA ARG A 144 16.12 15.75 2.10
C ARG A 144 16.01 15.89 3.61
N ALA A 145 14.81 15.84 4.13
CA ALA A 145 14.61 15.77 5.57
C ALA A 145 15.21 14.48 6.12
N LYS A 146 15.85 14.55 7.29
CA LYS A 146 16.46 13.38 7.95
C LYS A 146 15.41 12.39 8.42
N GLU A 147 14.32 12.91 8.99
CA GLU A 147 13.19 12.10 9.44
C GLU A 147 12.19 11.84 8.29
N TYR A 148 11.46 10.74 8.38
CA TYR A 148 10.34 10.45 7.48
C TYR A 148 9.12 11.27 7.86
N GLY A 149 8.26 11.55 6.88
CA GLY A 149 6.98 12.21 7.14
C GLY A 149 6.81 13.54 6.41
N PRO A 150 5.66 14.18 6.64
CA PRO A 150 5.30 15.43 5.99
C PRO A 150 5.99 16.62 6.67
N ILE A 151 7.31 16.72 6.50
CA ILE A 151 8.09 17.84 7.05
C ILE A 151 7.96 19.03 6.11
N THR A 152 7.40 20.13 6.61
CA THR A 152 7.21 21.35 5.83
C THR A 152 8.44 22.25 5.94
N CYS A 153 8.80 22.86 4.80
CA CYS A 153 9.80 23.91 4.74
C CYS A 153 9.40 24.88 3.62
N GLY A 154 8.91 26.06 4.00
CA GLY A 154 8.64 27.15 3.08
C GLY A 154 9.93 27.77 2.54
N ILE A 155 9.81 28.60 1.51
CA ILE A 155 10.94 29.33 0.91
C ILE A 155 11.67 30.15 1.98
N GLY A 156 13.00 30.06 2.01
CA GLY A 156 13.85 30.76 2.97
C GLY A 156 13.81 30.26 4.42
N GLN A 157 13.07 29.18 4.71
CA GLN A 157 12.98 28.64 6.07
C GLN A 157 14.16 27.73 6.45
N LEU A 158 14.91 27.20 5.48
CA LEU A 158 16.15 26.46 5.73
C LEU A 158 17.33 27.45 5.75
N ASN A 159 17.74 27.90 6.94
CA ASN A 159 18.65 29.04 7.05
C ASN A 159 19.81 28.86 8.05
N LYS A 160 19.89 27.72 8.74
CA LYS A 160 20.91 27.47 9.75
C LYS A 160 21.74 26.25 9.37
N VAL A 161 23.06 26.43 9.23
CA VAL A 161 23.99 25.32 9.05
C VAL A 161 24.13 24.57 10.37
N ALA A 162 23.97 23.24 10.36
CA ALA A 162 24.02 22.40 11.54
C ALA A 162 25.29 21.54 11.62
N SER A 163 25.86 21.16 10.48
CA SER A 163 27.14 20.45 10.42
C SER A 163 28.34 21.39 10.52
N SER A 164 29.39 20.97 11.22
CA SER A 164 30.66 21.69 11.32
C SER A 164 31.54 21.45 10.09
N VAL A 165 31.08 21.89 8.90
CA VAL A 165 31.90 21.88 7.67
C VAL A 165 32.64 23.21 7.57
N LEU A 166 33.97 23.17 7.74
CA LEU A 166 34.80 24.38 7.65
C LEU A 166 34.71 24.97 6.23
N GLY A 167 34.29 26.24 6.14
CA GLY A 167 34.09 26.93 4.87
C GLY A 167 32.64 26.92 4.36
N TRP A 168 31.72 26.19 4.99
CA TRP A 168 30.27 26.32 4.72
C TRP A 168 29.65 27.31 5.70
N GLU A 169 29.22 28.47 5.22
CA GLU A 169 28.81 29.59 6.07
C GLU A 169 27.30 29.79 6.10
N LYS A 170 26.63 29.64 4.95
CA LYS A 170 25.20 29.90 4.82
C LYS A 170 24.51 28.86 3.96
N VAL A 171 23.24 28.63 4.27
CA VAL A 171 22.32 27.81 3.49
C VAL A 171 21.01 28.56 3.32
N ASN A 172 20.37 28.44 2.16
CA ASN A 172 19.08 29.03 1.89
C ASN A 172 18.31 28.18 0.87
N ASN A 173 17.05 27.87 1.12
CA ASN A 173 16.21 27.22 0.12
C ASN A 173 15.42 28.25 -0.70
N THR A 174 15.48 28.13 -2.02
CA THR A 174 14.77 29.00 -2.98
C THR A 174 13.38 28.46 -3.33
N THR A 175 13.17 27.16 -3.13
CA THR A 175 11.91 26.46 -3.37
C THR A 175 11.30 25.95 -2.06
N HIS A 176 10.00 25.66 -2.06
CA HIS A 176 9.36 24.97 -0.95
C HIS A 176 9.73 23.47 -0.94
N ALA A 177 9.63 22.82 0.22
CA ALA A 177 9.79 21.38 0.29
C ALA A 177 8.62 20.65 -0.37
N ILE A 178 8.95 19.66 -1.20
CA ILE A 178 8.02 18.61 -1.60
C ILE A 178 7.79 17.74 -0.36
N ILE A 179 6.57 17.76 0.14
CA ILE A 179 6.21 17.17 1.44
C ILE A 179 6.23 15.65 1.34
N GLY A 180 6.98 15.01 2.25
CA GLY A 180 7.00 13.57 2.41
C GLY A 180 5.73 13.01 3.06
N ARG A 181 5.75 11.75 3.46
CA ARG A 181 4.61 11.11 4.14
C ARG A 181 5.06 10.05 5.12
N TYR A 182 4.22 9.79 6.10
CA TYR A 182 4.38 8.64 6.98
C TYR A 182 4.06 7.33 6.26
N ALA A 183 4.59 6.23 6.78
CA ALA A 183 4.20 4.90 6.35
C ALA A 183 2.70 4.69 6.54
N GLU A 184 2.11 3.87 5.68
CA GLU A 184 0.71 3.49 5.81
C GLU A 184 0.45 2.75 7.13
N SER A 185 -0.55 3.21 7.90
CA SER A 185 -0.95 2.53 9.13
C SER A 185 -1.67 1.22 8.85
N ASP A 186 -1.65 0.29 9.81
CA ASP A 186 -2.30 -1.03 9.69
C ASP A 186 -3.78 -0.91 9.31
N ILE A 187 -4.48 0.06 9.89
CA ILE A 187 -5.91 0.32 9.62
C ILE A 187 -6.12 0.70 8.15
N LYS A 188 -5.29 1.62 7.61
CA LYS A 188 -5.38 2.07 6.22
C LYS A 188 -4.99 0.95 5.26
N ALA A 189 -3.90 0.24 5.57
CA ALA A 189 -3.43 -0.92 4.81
C ALA A 189 -4.50 -2.00 4.71
N ARG A 190 -5.12 -2.39 5.84
CA ARG A 190 -6.19 -3.38 5.88
C ARG A 190 -7.40 -2.96 5.05
N ARG A 191 -7.81 -1.70 5.15
CA ARG A 191 -8.91 -1.16 4.33
C ARG A 191 -8.58 -1.21 2.84
N ARG A 192 -7.40 -0.76 2.44
CA ARG A 192 -6.96 -0.77 1.03
C ARG A 192 -6.85 -2.19 0.51
N ARG A 193 -6.31 -3.14 1.30
CA ARG A 193 -6.30 -4.56 0.96
C ARG A 193 -7.71 -5.09 0.66
N LYS A 194 -8.70 -4.82 1.52
CA LYS A 194 -10.10 -5.23 1.28
C LYS A 194 -10.63 -4.66 -0.04
N GLN A 195 -10.34 -3.39 -0.34
CA GLN A 195 -10.73 -2.75 -1.59
C GLN A 195 -10.04 -3.38 -2.80
N THR A 196 -8.75 -3.71 -2.72
CA THR A 196 -8.01 -4.41 -3.78
C THR A 196 -8.58 -5.81 -4.05
N LEU A 197 -8.87 -6.58 -2.99
CA LEU A 197 -9.51 -7.88 -3.14
C LEU A 197 -10.90 -7.78 -3.76
N ALA A 198 -11.68 -6.76 -3.35
CA ALA A 198 -12.98 -6.50 -3.95
C ALA A 198 -12.85 -6.19 -5.46
N LYS A 199 -11.87 -5.38 -5.86
CA LYS A 199 -11.57 -5.09 -7.28
C LYS A 199 -11.22 -6.36 -8.06
N ASN A 200 -10.46 -7.28 -7.48
CA ASN A 200 -10.13 -8.57 -8.10
C ASN A 200 -11.32 -9.55 -8.19
N THR A 201 -12.45 -9.24 -7.53
CA THR A 201 -13.64 -10.10 -7.47
C THR A 201 -14.80 -9.54 -8.31
N ILE A 202 -14.56 -8.52 -9.12
CA ILE A 202 -15.59 -7.93 -9.99
C ILE A 202 -15.73 -8.76 -11.27
N SER A 203 -16.97 -8.97 -11.74
CA SER A 203 -17.19 -9.59 -13.06
C SER A 203 -16.42 -8.83 -14.13
N VAL A 204 -15.81 -9.52 -15.10
CA VAL A 204 -14.98 -8.90 -16.14
C VAL A 204 -15.72 -7.76 -16.84
N ALA A 205 -17.03 -7.94 -17.10
CA ALA A 205 -17.90 -6.90 -17.62
C ALA A 205 -17.93 -5.63 -16.74
N GLN A 206 -18.13 -5.78 -15.44
CA GLN A 206 -18.16 -4.65 -14.51
C GLN A 206 -16.76 -4.03 -14.28
N ALA A 207 -15.69 -4.81 -14.39
CA ALA A 207 -14.32 -4.31 -14.34
C ALA A 207 -13.99 -3.43 -15.56
N ILE A 208 -14.41 -3.86 -16.76
CA ILE A 208 -14.29 -3.09 -18.00
C ILE A 208 -15.09 -1.79 -17.89
N THR A 209 -16.38 -1.86 -17.52
CA THR A 209 -17.24 -0.66 -17.44
C THR A 209 -16.74 0.33 -16.38
N SER A 210 -16.36 -0.14 -15.20
CA SER A 210 -15.83 0.71 -14.13
C SER A 210 -14.51 1.38 -14.54
N SER A 211 -13.59 0.64 -15.16
CA SER A 211 -12.29 1.19 -15.55
C SER A 211 -12.41 2.23 -16.66
N LEU A 212 -13.39 2.09 -17.57
CA LEU A 212 -13.66 3.07 -18.61
C LEU A 212 -14.30 4.34 -18.07
N TYR A 213 -15.19 4.25 -17.07
CA TYR A 213 -15.76 5.42 -16.40
C TYR A 213 -14.74 6.20 -15.56
N GLU A 214 -13.62 5.58 -15.16
CA GLU A 214 -12.53 6.28 -14.47
C GLU A 214 -11.69 7.17 -15.41
N LEU A 215 -11.81 7.02 -16.74
CA LEU A 215 -11.09 7.82 -17.72
C LEU A 215 -11.64 9.24 -17.80
N ALA A 216 -10.74 10.22 -17.94
CA ALA A 216 -11.12 11.62 -18.04
C ALA A 216 -11.93 11.88 -19.32
N GLY A 217 -13.10 12.48 -19.18
CA GLY A 217 -13.95 12.88 -20.31
C GLY A 217 -14.86 11.80 -20.87
N VAL A 218 -14.92 10.60 -20.28
CA VAL A 218 -15.92 9.57 -20.62
C VAL A 218 -17.27 9.94 -19.99
N ASN A 219 -18.28 10.15 -20.82
CA ASN A 219 -19.62 10.60 -20.39
C ASN A 219 -20.60 9.43 -20.24
N SER A 220 -20.59 8.51 -21.20
CA SER A 220 -21.49 7.37 -21.23
C SER A 220 -20.83 6.18 -21.94
N LEU A 221 -21.25 4.96 -21.63
CA LEU A 221 -20.81 3.77 -22.34
C LEU A 221 -21.89 2.68 -22.36
N SER A 222 -21.79 1.79 -23.35
CA SER A 222 -22.59 0.57 -23.44
C SER A 222 -21.66 -0.62 -23.67
N PHE A 223 -21.87 -1.70 -22.91
CA PHE A 223 -21.10 -2.93 -22.98
C PHE A 223 -22.00 -4.11 -23.36
N ARG A 224 -21.56 -4.96 -24.29
CA ARG A 224 -22.19 -6.23 -24.66
C ARG A 224 -21.14 -7.32 -24.80
N GLU A 225 -21.51 -8.55 -24.51
CA GLU A 225 -20.67 -9.73 -24.66
C GLU A 225 -21.44 -10.81 -25.41
N ASN A 226 -20.75 -11.49 -26.32
CA ASN A 226 -21.19 -12.73 -26.91
C ASN A 226 -20.31 -13.87 -26.39
N PHE A 227 -20.83 -14.62 -25.41
CA PHE A 227 -20.15 -15.77 -24.82
C PHE A 227 -20.31 -17.06 -25.65
N THR A 228 -21.12 -17.03 -26.72
CA THR A 228 -21.41 -18.21 -27.55
C THR A 228 -20.37 -18.42 -28.65
N ASP A 229 -20.39 -19.61 -29.24
CA ASP A 229 -19.54 -20.05 -30.37
C ASP A 229 -20.04 -19.56 -31.74
N LYS A 230 -21.15 -18.81 -31.78
CA LYS A 230 -21.78 -18.31 -33.01
C LYS A 230 -21.91 -16.80 -32.96
N THR A 231 -22.02 -16.18 -34.13
CA THR A 231 -22.31 -14.76 -34.23
C THR A 231 -23.69 -14.48 -33.60
N LEU A 232 -23.76 -13.47 -32.73
CA LEU A 232 -24.97 -13.09 -32.01
C LEU A 232 -25.27 -11.62 -32.27
N THR A 233 -26.52 -11.29 -32.62
CA THR A 233 -26.95 -9.90 -32.76
C THR A 233 -27.63 -9.44 -31.49
N ILE A 234 -27.08 -8.42 -30.84
CA ILE A 234 -27.66 -7.79 -29.64
C ILE A 234 -27.85 -6.30 -29.95
N ASP A 235 -29.05 -5.77 -29.71
CA ASP A 235 -29.40 -4.35 -29.94
C ASP A 235 -29.04 -3.84 -31.35
N GLY A 236 -29.22 -4.70 -32.36
CA GLY A 236 -28.90 -4.39 -33.77
C GLY A 236 -27.42 -4.45 -34.13
N ILE A 237 -26.53 -4.82 -33.19
CA ILE A 237 -25.09 -4.96 -33.40
C ILE A 237 -24.74 -6.44 -33.53
N SER A 238 -24.06 -6.81 -34.61
CA SER A 238 -23.58 -8.17 -34.84
C SER A 238 -22.24 -8.40 -34.16
N LEU A 239 -22.21 -9.32 -33.19
CA LEU A 239 -21.03 -9.66 -32.38
C LEU A 239 -20.43 -10.98 -32.86
N LEU A 240 -19.13 -11.01 -33.10
CA LEU A 240 -18.39 -12.24 -33.40
C LEU A 240 -18.54 -13.29 -32.26
N PRO A 241 -18.33 -14.59 -32.53
CA PRO A 241 -18.18 -15.59 -31.47
C PRO A 241 -17.13 -15.19 -30.44
N HIS A 242 -17.38 -15.50 -29.16
CA HIS A 242 -16.47 -15.22 -28.04
C HIS A 242 -15.90 -13.79 -28.08
N SER A 243 -16.77 -12.78 -28.10
CA SER A 243 -16.33 -11.40 -28.31
C SER A 243 -17.04 -10.40 -27.42
N ILE A 244 -16.42 -9.24 -27.26
CA ILE A 244 -17.01 -8.11 -26.54
C ILE A 244 -17.22 -6.93 -27.48
N TYR A 245 -18.20 -6.10 -27.16
CA TYR A 245 -18.45 -4.82 -27.81
C TYR A 245 -18.59 -3.74 -26.77
N VAL A 246 -17.88 -2.64 -27.01
CA VAL A 246 -17.92 -1.46 -26.16
C VAL A 246 -18.14 -0.23 -27.03
N CYS A 247 -19.16 0.54 -26.69
CA CYS A 247 -19.42 1.85 -27.27
C CYS A 247 -19.20 2.90 -26.20
N VAL A 248 -18.29 3.86 -26.41
CA VAL A 248 -17.90 4.87 -25.41
C VAL A 248 -18.10 6.27 -25.96
N GLU A 249 -18.80 7.12 -25.23
CA GLU A 249 -18.95 8.55 -25.50
C GLU A 249 -17.89 9.35 -24.73
N GLY A 250 -17.08 10.13 -25.45
CA GLY A 250 -16.02 10.95 -24.84
C GLY A 250 -14.78 10.16 -24.39
N GLY A 251 -13.80 10.85 -23.82
CA GLY A 251 -12.51 10.28 -23.41
C GLY A 251 -11.54 9.99 -24.55
N ASP A 252 -10.26 9.87 -24.23
CA ASP A 252 -9.20 9.62 -25.21
C ASP A 252 -9.23 8.18 -25.75
N SER A 253 -9.09 8.05 -27.07
CA SER A 253 -9.21 6.76 -27.75
C SER A 253 -8.06 5.80 -27.41
N HIS A 254 -6.83 6.31 -27.21
CA HIS A 254 -5.69 5.48 -26.82
C HIS A 254 -5.80 5.03 -25.36
N GLU A 255 -6.27 5.90 -24.45
CA GLU A 255 -6.53 5.52 -23.06
C GLU A 255 -7.62 4.44 -22.96
N ILE A 256 -8.70 4.58 -23.72
CA ILE A 256 -9.78 3.58 -23.83
C ILE A 256 -9.21 2.24 -24.32
N ALA A 257 -8.42 2.25 -25.40
CA ALA A 257 -7.81 1.04 -25.94
C ALA A 257 -6.87 0.35 -24.92
N ASN A 258 -6.07 1.13 -24.18
CA ASN A 258 -5.21 0.61 -23.11
C ASN A 258 -5.99 -0.04 -21.97
N VAL A 259 -7.10 0.58 -21.54
CA VAL A 259 -7.97 0.01 -20.51
C VAL A 259 -8.60 -1.30 -20.99
N LEU A 260 -9.09 -1.34 -22.23
CA LEU A 260 -9.67 -2.55 -22.83
C LEU A 260 -8.66 -3.68 -22.95
N LEU A 261 -7.41 -3.40 -23.36
CA LEU A 261 -6.34 -4.41 -23.41
C LEU A 261 -6.06 -5.00 -22.01
N ARG A 262 -6.00 -4.16 -20.96
CA ARG A 262 -5.66 -4.61 -19.59
C ARG A 262 -6.78 -5.39 -18.90
N THR A 263 -8.04 -5.12 -19.24
CA THR A 263 -9.21 -5.64 -18.49
C THR A 263 -9.90 -6.81 -19.17
N LYS A 264 -9.67 -7.01 -20.47
CA LYS A 264 -10.29 -8.07 -21.26
C LYS A 264 -9.65 -9.43 -20.96
N THR A 265 -10.47 -10.48 -20.98
CA THR A 265 -10.05 -11.88 -20.82
C THR A 265 -9.36 -12.43 -22.07
N ILE A 266 -8.42 -13.35 -21.87
CA ILE A 266 -7.66 -14.03 -22.93
C ILE A 266 -8.62 -14.74 -23.90
N GLY A 267 -8.35 -14.62 -25.20
CA GLY A 267 -9.05 -15.36 -26.26
C GLY A 267 -10.35 -14.71 -26.75
N ALA A 268 -10.84 -13.63 -26.13
CA ALA A 268 -12.01 -12.94 -26.66
C ALA A 268 -11.65 -12.03 -27.86
N ALA A 269 -12.56 -11.85 -28.82
CA ALA A 269 -12.39 -10.86 -29.89
C ALA A 269 -12.96 -9.48 -29.48
N PHE A 270 -12.60 -8.42 -30.22
CA PHE A 270 -13.18 -7.09 -30.06
C PHE A 270 -14.06 -6.75 -31.27
N ASN A 271 -15.17 -6.04 -31.04
CA ASN A 271 -16.00 -5.50 -32.10
C ASN A 271 -16.05 -3.97 -32.00
N GLY A 272 -16.11 -3.31 -33.15
CA GLY A 272 -16.35 -1.88 -33.23
C GLY A 272 -15.76 -1.24 -34.49
N ASP A 273 -16.10 0.03 -34.67
CA ASP A 273 -15.73 0.82 -35.85
C ASP A 273 -14.30 1.42 -35.75
N ILE A 274 -13.81 1.66 -34.54
CA ILE A 274 -12.48 2.21 -34.27
C ILE A 274 -11.54 1.07 -33.91
N GLU A 275 -10.38 1.02 -34.57
CA GLU A 275 -9.32 0.05 -34.33
C GLU A 275 -8.02 0.77 -33.92
N ILE A 276 -7.44 0.37 -32.79
CA ILE A 276 -6.15 0.85 -32.31
C ILE A 276 -5.29 -0.36 -31.97
N ASN A 277 -4.12 -0.42 -32.59
CA ASN A 277 -3.15 -1.47 -32.32
C ASN A 277 -2.29 -1.10 -31.11
N LEU A 278 -2.19 -2.01 -30.15
CA LEU A 278 -1.38 -1.84 -28.94
C LEU A 278 -0.51 -3.08 -28.72
N LEU A 279 0.73 -2.83 -28.28
CA LEU A 279 1.67 -3.87 -27.91
C LEU A 279 1.42 -4.33 -26.47
N GLU A 280 1.21 -5.62 -26.26
CA GLU A 280 1.13 -6.20 -24.91
C GLU A 280 2.54 -6.47 -24.37
N PRO A 281 2.99 -5.80 -23.30
CA PRO A 281 4.39 -5.88 -22.85
C PRO A 281 4.84 -7.27 -22.38
N ALA A 282 3.90 -8.10 -21.91
CA ALA A 282 4.20 -9.43 -21.36
C ALA A 282 4.46 -10.47 -22.45
N SER A 283 3.71 -10.41 -23.56
CA SER A 283 3.82 -11.35 -24.68
C SER A 283 4.65 -10.79 -25.84
N GLY A 284 4.79 -9.46 -25.93
CA GLY A 284 5.38 -8.78 -27.08
C GLY A 284 4.51 -8.82 -28.33
N GLN A 285 3.24 -9.25 -28.21
CA GLN A 285 2.30 -9.36 -29.32
C GLN A 285 1.49 -8.06 -29.47
N GLU A 286 1.23 -7.69 -30.72
CA GLU A 286 0.35 -6.56 -31.05
C GLU A 286 -1.11 -7.04 -31.17
N TYR A 287 -2.02 -6.34 -30.49
CA TYR A 287 -3.45 -6.64 -30.49
C TYR A 287 -4.24 -5.51 -31.15
N PRO A 288 -5.11 -5.82 -32.13
CA PRO A 288 -6.06 -4.85 -32.69
C PRO A 288 -7.25 -4.67 -31.74
N ILE A 289 -7.21 -3.62 -30.94
CA ILE A 289 -8.29 -3.29 -30.00
C ILE A 289 -9.38 -2.53 -30.75
N LYS A 290 -10.63 -3.04 -30.69
CA LYS A 290 -11.79 -2.43 -31.36
C LYS A 290 -12.84 -1.94 -30.37
N PHE A 291 -13.39 -0.76 -30.64
CA PHE A 291 -14.52 -0.18 -29.92
C PHE A 291 -15.28 0.80 -30.83
N SER A 292 -16.44 1.29 -30.38
CA SER A 292 -17.26 2.23 -31.16
C SER A 292 -17.53 3.53 -30.42
N ARG A 293 -17.93 4.56 -31.17
CA ARG A 293 -18.48 5.82 -30.64
C ARG A 293 -19.98 5.87 -30.92
N PRO A 294 -20.79 6.49 -30.05
CA PRO A 294 -22.20 6.68 -30.33
C PRO A 294 -22.38 7.57 -31.56
N LYS A 295 -23.44 7.31 -32.33
CA LYS A 295 -23.89 8.17 -33.43
C LYS A 295 -25.09 8.96 -32.92
N GLU A 296 -25.04 10.28 -33.03
CA GLU A 296 -26.17 11.14 -32.65
C GLU A 296 -27.35 10.90 -33.61
N VAL A 297 -28.54 10.67 -33.04
CA VAL A 297 -29.77 10.55 -33.81
C VAL A 297 -30.66 11.74 -33.45
N THR A 298 -30.83 12.66 -34.41
CA THR A 298 -31.75 13.80 -34.24
C THR A 298 -33.20 13.32 -34.37
N ILE A 299 -34.01 13.54 -33.34
CA ILE A 299 -35.43 13.19 -33.34
C ILE A 299 -36.24 14.48 -33.57
N PHE A 300 -36.95 14.56 -34.70
CA PHE A 300 -37.88 15.66 -34.96
C PHE A 300 -39.25 15.33 -34.36
N TRP A 301 -39.71 16.13 -33.41
CA TRP A 301 -41.08 16.03 -32.91
C TRP A 301 -41.97 17.00 -33.67
N GLN A 302 -42.94 16.49 -34.41
CA GLN A 302 -43.92 17.29 -35.12
C GLN A 302 -45.15 17.43 -34.23
N SER A 303 -45.37 18.62 -33.66
CA SER A 303 -46.60 18.89 -32.92
C SER A 303 -47.73 19.15 -33.93
N TYR A 304 -48.77 18.33 -33.89
CA TYR A 304 -50.03 18.64 -34.55
C TYR A 304 -50.78 19.65 -33.69
N ARG A 305 -51.06 20.83 -34.26
CA ARG A 305 -52.01 21.81 -33.72
C ARG A 305 -53.43 21.47 -34.14
#